data_AF-A0A1J4UHQ8-F1
#
_entry.id   AF-A0A1J4UHQ8-F1
#
_cell.length_a   1.000
_cell.length_b   1.000
_cell.length_c   1.000
_cell.angle_alpha   90.00
_cell.angle_beta   90.00
_cell.angle_gamma   90.00
#
_symmetry.space_group_name_H-M   'P 1'
#
loop_
_entity.id
_entity.type
_entity.pdbx_description
1 polymer ?
#
loop_
_entity_poly.entity_id
_entity_poly.type
_entity_poly.pdbx_seq_one_letter_code
_entity_poly.pdbx_strand_id
1 'polypeptide(L)'
;MKTFFVPPLRNAPLALLFFGTVQLLLLMIVAECVYPSYSASNNFISDLGVGSTSLLFNAPMIIFGACVVCSTLQLKKDEAVLRNALFIAGAGAIGVGVFPETTDTIHLLCALAAFLFGAVAAVASSKKLFFPSNAFAFLAGIISLAALALFVFGNYFGLGPGGMERMIAYPILIWGIYFAGITAGGKVSRTFTIRFFPACACGQRVARRAVGRPYRF
;
A
#
# COMPACT_ATOMS: atom_id res chain seq x y z
N MET A 1 -17.73 23.65 -15.45
CA MET A 1 -16.70 22.61 -15.20
C MET A 1 -15.78 23.17 -14.11
N LYS A 2 -15.95 22.75 -12.84
CA LYS A 2 -15.08 23.20 -11.74
C LYS A 2 -13.92 22.20 -11.62
N THR A 3 -12.77 22.54 -12.18
CA THR A 3 -11.51 21.90 -11.84
C THR A 3 -11.18 22.30 -10.41
N PHE A 4 -11.43 21.40 -9.46
CA PHE A 4 -10.92 21.56 -8.10
C PHE A 4 -9.41 21.35 -8.17
N PHE A 5 -8.66 22.45 -8.13
CA PHE A 5 -7.25 22.42 -7.77
C PHE A 5 -7.16 21.86 -6.35
N VAL A 6 -6.88 20.56 -6.23
CA VAL A 6 -6.63 19.94 -4.94
C VAL A 6 -5.25 20.43 -4.51
N PRO A 7 -5.12 21.17 -3.40
CA PRO A 7 -3.83 21.66 -2.97
C PRO A 7 -2.87 20.48 -2.72
N PRO A 8 -1.57 20.63 -3.00
CA PRO A 8 -0.57 19.56 -2.91
C PRO A 8 -0.51 18.90 -1.52
N LEU A 9 -0.96 19.61 -0.48
CA LEU A 9 -0.99 19.15 0.91
C LEU A 9 -1.96 17.98 1.18
N ARG A 10 -2.97 17.75 0.33
CA ARG A 10 -3.96 16.68 0.58
C ARG A 10 -3.39 15.26 0.41
N ASN A 11 -2.29 15.11 -0.32
CA ASN A 11 -1.65 13.82 -0.60
C ASN A 11 -0.38 13.58 0.23
N ALA A 12 0.06 14.56 1.05
CA ALA A 12 1.29 14.46 1.82
C ALA A 12 1.34 13.22 2.73
N PRO A 13 0.26 12.83 3.44
CA PRO A 13 0.29 11.64 4.28
C PRO A 13 0.42 10.32 3.48
N LEU A 14 -0.04 10.26 2.22
CA LEU A 14 0.19 9.10 1.34
C LEU A 14 1.59 9.07 0.76
N ALA A 15 2.13 10.25 0.44
CA ALA A 15 3.53 10.37 0.03
C ALA A 15 4.47 9.88 1.14
N LEU A 16 4.12 10.15 2.42
CA LEU A 16 4.84 9.59 3.57
C LEU A 16 4.75 8.06 3.62
N LEU A 17 3.57 7.48 3.47
CA LEU A 17 3.43 6.01 3.43
C LEU A 17 4.29 5.41 2.31
N PHE A 18 4.23 5.98 1.10
CA PHE A 18 5.04 5.55 -0.03
C PHE A 18 6.54 5.66 0.29
N PHE A 19 6.99 6.84 0.70
CA PHE A 19 8.39 7.12 1.02
C PHE A 19 8.91 6.19 2.11
N GLY A 20 8.20 6.12 3.24
CA GLY A 20 8.57 5.28 4.38
C GLY A 20 8.69 3.81 4.01
N THR A 21 7.78 3.30 3.17
CA THR A 21 7.78 1.89 2.77
C THR A 21 8.91 1.58 1.79
N VAL A 22 9.11 2.46 0.79
CA VAL A 22 10.19 2.29 -0.20
C VAL A 22 11.56 2.41 0.45
N GLN A 23 11.78 3.42 1.30
CA GLN A 23 13.08 3.59 1.96
C GLN A 23 13.41 2.43 2.89
N LEU A 24 12.42 1.87 3.61
CA LEU A 24 12.64 0.70 4.45
C LEU A 24 13.03 -0.51 3.60
N LEU A 25 12.28 -0.78 2.52
CA LEU A 25 12.55 -1.92 1.65
C LEU A 25 13.96 -1.84 1.07
N LEU A 26 14.38 -0.66 0.60
CA LEU A 26 15.72 -0.46 0.03
C LEU A 26 16.82 -0.60 1.08
N LEU A 27 16.67 0.03 2.25
CA LEU A 27 17.71 0.00 3.29
C LEU A 27 17.80 -1.36 4.00
N MET A 28 16.70 -2.10 4.09
CA MET A 28 16.70 -3.50 4.49
C MET A 28 17.52 -4.36 3.52
N ILE A 29 17.31 -4.22 2.20
CA ILE A 29 18.12 -4.94 1.20
C ILE A 29 19.61 -4.56 1.33
N VAL A 30 19.92 -3.28 1.52
CA VAL A 30 21.30 -2.83 1.74
C VAL A 30 21.88 -3.47 3.00
N ALA A 31 21.13 -3.50 4.11
CA ALA A 31 21.53 -4.14 5.35
C ALA A 31 21.79 -5.64 5.16
N GLU A 32 20.93 -6.36 4.44
CA GLU A 32 21.12 -7.77 4.09
C GLU A 32 22.42 -7.99 3.29
N CYS A 33 22.73 -7.12 2.33
CA CYS A 33 23.93 -7.25 1.51
C CYS A 33 25.24 -7.03 2.27
N VAL A 34 25.23 -6.23 3.34
CA VAL A 34 26.44 -5.91 4.12
C VAL A 34 26.54 -6.70 5.43
N TYR A 35 25.48 -7.40 5.82
CA TYR A 35 25.47 -8.24 7.02
C TYR A 35 26.35 -9.50 6.80
N PRO A 36 27.38 -9.73 7.63
CA PRO A 36 28.26 -10.89 7.47
C PRO A 36 27.51 -12.21 7.64
N SER A 37 27.63 -13.11 6.65
CA SER A 37 27.02 -14.45 6.69
C SER A 37 25.48 -14.47 6.79
N TYR A 38 24.81 -13.39 6.39
CA TYR A 38 23.35 -13.34 6.40
C TYR A 38 22.72 -14.36 5.45
N SER A 39 21.69 -15.05 5.93
CA SER A 39 20.86 -15.94 5.13
C SER A 39 19.41 -15.50 5.22
N ALA A 40 18.83 -15.05 4.10
CA ALA A 40 17.41 -14.67 4.05
C ALA A 40 16.44 -15.81 4.45
N SER A 41 16.91 -17.07 4.42
CA SER A 41 16.14 -18.23 4.84
C SER A 41 16.26 -18.51 6.35
N ASN A 42 17.48 -18.43 6.89
CA ASN A 42 17.77 -18.86 8.26
C ASN A 42 17.79 -17.72 9.28
N ASN A 43 18.01 -16.48 8.84
CA ASN A 43 18.05 -15.29 9.69
C ASN A 43 16.74 -14.53 9.65
N PHE A 44 16.29 -14.08 10.81
CA PHE A 44 15.17 -13.17 10.90
C PHE A 44 15.51 -11.84 10.22
N ILE A 45 14.50 -11.10 9.79
CA ILE A 45 14.65 -9.74 9.29
C ILE A 45 15.20 -8.85 10.42
N SER A 46 14.76 -9.09 11.65
CA SER A 46 15.19 -8.36 12.84
C SER A 46 16.67 -8.53 13.19
N ASP A 47 17.33 -9.60 12.71
CA ASP A 47 18.77 -9.82 12.93
C ASP A 47 19.57 -8.64 12.35
N LEU A 48 19.06 -8.02 11.26
CA LEU A 48 19.64 -6.83 10.64
C LEU A 48 19.71 -5.64 11.60
N GLY A 49 18.87 -5.63 12.65
CA GLY A 49 18.83 -4.64 13.71
C GLY A 49 19.92 -4.78 14.77
N VAL A 50 20.80 -5.79 14.65
CA VAL A 50 21.85 -6.11 15.63
C VAL A 50 23.25 -5.90 15.02
N GLY A 51 24.20 -5.46 15.85
CA GLY A 51 25.61 -5.33 15.44
C GLY A 51 25.87 -4.21 14.45
N SER A 52 26.71 -4.47 13.43
CA SER A 52 27.21 -3.47 12.49
C SER A 52 26.15 -2.92 11.52
N THR A 53 25.07 -3.66 11.28
CA THR A 53 23.97 -3.25 10.39
C THR A 53 22.82 -2.58 11.14
N SER A 54 22.87 -2.56 12.47
CA SER A 54 21.78 -2.07 13.33
C SER A 54 21.28 -0.69 12.92
N LEU A 55 22.16 0.26 12.62
CA LEU A 55 21.76 1.59 12.17
C LEU A 55 21.04 1.58 10.82
N LEU A 56 21.49 0.74 9.88
CA LEU A 56 20.92 0.62 8.54
C LEU A 56 19.53 -0.03 8.55
N PHE A 57 19.17 -0.76 9.60
CA PHE A 57 17.85 -1.35 9.74
C PHE A 57 16.95 -0.57 10.71
N ASN A 58 17.42 -0.29 11.93
CA ASN A 58 16.61 0.28 13.00
C ASN A 58 16.17 1.72 12.71
N ALA A 59 17.06 2.58 12.20
CA ALA A 59 16.69 3.96 11.89
C ALA A 59 15.65 4.04 10.74
N PRO A 60 15.82 3.32 9.62
CA PRO A 60 14.79 3.19 8.60
C PRO A 60 13.48 2.60 9.11
N MET A 61 13.53 1.66 10.05
CA MET A 61 12.33 1.09 10.66
C MET A 61 11.54 2.13 11.47
N ILE A 62 12.23 2.97 12.26
CA ILE A 62 11.62 4.08 13.00
C ILE A 62 11.02 5.10 12.04
N ILE A 63 11.76 5.49 11.00
CA ILE A 63 11.29 6.43 9.98
C ILE A 63 10.06 5.89 9.27
N PHE A 64 10.07 4.61 8.87
CA PHE A 64 8.92 3.93 8.28
C PHE A 64 7.72 3.98 9.21
N GLY A 65 7.87 3.56 10.46
CA GLY A 65 6.77 3.55 11.43
C GLY A 65 6.19 4.95 11.66
N ALA A 66 7.04 5.98 11.77
CA ALA A 66 6.61 7.38 11.88
C ALA A 66 5.83 7.83 10.63
N CYS A 67 6.31 7.51 9.44
CA CYS A 67 5.60 7.78 8.19
C CYS A 67 4.24 7.08 8.13
N VAL A 68 4.16 5.81 8.55
CA VAL A 68 2.91 5.04 8.62
C VAL A 68 1.93 5.69 9.59
N VAL A 69 2.36 6.05 10.80
CA VAL A 69 1.51 6.74 11.79
C VAL A 69 0.99 8.06 11.22
N CYS A 70 1.86 8.90 10.65
CA CYS A 70 1.46 10.16 10.03
C CYS A 70 0.50 9.97 8.85
N SER A 71 0.63 8.88 8.09
CA SER A 71 -0.29 8.56 6.98
C SER A 71 -1.75 8.40 7.43
N THR A 72 -1.99 8.06 8.71
CA THR A 72 -3.32 7.84 9.26
C THR A 72 -4.14 9.13 9.40
N LEU A 73 -3.50 10.30 9.41
CA LEU A 73 -4.14 11.60 9.64
C LEU A 73 -5.19 11.98 8.59
N GLN A 74 -5.09 11.40 7.39
CA GLN A 74 -6.06 11.63 6.30
C GLN A 74 -7.27 10.69 6.35
N LEU A 75 -7.22 9.62 7.15
CA LEU A 75 -8.25 8.60 7.17
C LEU A 75 -9.44 9.07 8.00
N LYS A 76 -10.63 8.97 7.39
CA LYS A 76 -11.87 9.45 7.99
C LYS A 76 -12.38 8.53 9.08
N LYS A 77 -13.37 8.99 9.85
CA LYS A 77 -13.97 8.24 10.97
C LYS A 77 -14.63 6.93 10.53
N ASP A 78 -15.26 6.91 9.35
CA ASP A 78 -15.84 5.71 8.73
C ASP A 78 -14.78 4.68 8.28
N GLU A 79 -13.50 5.03 8.38
CA GLU A 79 -12.35 4.21 8.00
C GLU A 79 -11.58 3.72 9.24
N ALA A 80 -12.25 3.67 10.40
CA ALA A 80 -11.63 3.39 11.70
C ALA A 80 -10.79 2.11 11.73
N VAL A 81 -11.22 1.04 11.07
CA VAL A 81 -10.47 -0.23 11.04
C VAL A 81 -9.11 -0.04 10.37
N LEU A 82 -9.09 0.54 9.17
CA LEU A 82 -7.85 0.80 8.42
C LEU A 82 -6.96 1.77 9.20
N ARG A 83 -7.54 2.84 9.75
CA ARG A 83 -6.81 3.87 10.50
C ARG A 83 -6.16 3.30 11.75
N ASN A 84 -6.92 2.58 12.56
CA ASN A 84 -6.42 2.03 13.81
C ASN A 84 -5.39 0.92 13.54
N ALA A 85 -5.61 0.08 12.53
CA ALA A 85 -4.66 -0.93 12.12
C ALA A 85 -3.33 -0.31 11.64
N LEU A 86 -3.37 0.69 10.76
CA LEU A 86 -2.15 1.41 10.34
C LEU A 86 -1.47 2.11 11.51
N PHE A 87 -2.23 2.72 12.42
CA PHE A 87 -1.66 3.39 13.60
C PHE A 87 -0.89 2.40 14.48
N ILE A 88 -1.52 1.28 14.82
CA ILE A 88 -0.90 0.23 15.66
C ILE A 88 0.28 -0.40 14.93
N ALA A 89 0.16 -0.66 13.62
CA ALA A 89 1.25 -1.23 12.83
C ALA A 89 2.47 -0.28 12.77
N GLY A 90 2.22 1.02 12.53
CA GLY A 90 3.28 2.03 12.52
C GLY A 90 3.93 2.21 13.89
N ALA A 91 3.15 2.22 14.97
CA ALA A 91 3.69 2.24 16.33
C ALA A 91 4.50 0.98 16.65
N GLY A 92 4.05 -0.19 16.22
CA GLY A 92 4.78 -1.44 16.31
C GLY A 92 6.11 -1.38 15.57
N ALA A 93 6.13 -0.84 14.34
CA ALA A 93 7.36 -0.64 13.57
C ALA A 93 8.35 0.32 14.25
N ILE A 94 7.87 1.45 14.82
CA ILE A 94 8.73 2.31 15.65
C ILE A 94 9.33 1.49 16.80
N GLY A 95 8.50 0.68 17.47
CA GLY A 95 8.94 -0.22 18.54
C GLY A 95 10.03 -1.20 18.08
N VAL A 96 9.88 -1.84 16.92
CA VAL A 96 10.89 -2.75 16.35
C VAL A 96 12.24 -2.07 16.16
N GLY A 97 12.26 -0.83 15.69
CA GLY A 97 13.52 -0.08 15.54
C GLY A 97 14.09 0.46 16.85
N VAL A 98 13.26 0.75 17.86
CA VAL A 98 13.70 1.22 19.19
C VAL A 98 14.20 0.08 20.07
N PHE A 99 13.58 -1.09 19.93
CA PHE A 99 13.86 -2.29 20.70
C PHE A 99 14.43 -3.35 19.74
N PRO A 100 15.76 -3.42 19.55
CA PRO A 100 16.37 -4.43 18.69
C PRO A 100 16.06 -5.86 19.15
N GLU A 101 16.35 -6.84 18.29
CA GLU A 101 16.04 -8.26 18.56
C GLU A 101 16.55 -8.77 19.91
N THR A 102 17.68 -8.24 20.39
CA THR A 102 18.28 -8.57 21.70
C THR A 102 17.42 -8.19 22.92
N THR A 103 16.29 -7.51 22.72
CA THR A 103 15.34 -7.15 23.79
C THR A 103 14.19 -8.17 23.94
N ASP A 104 14.28 -9.29 23.22
CA ASP A 104 13.42 -10.48 23.33
C ASP A 104 11.92 -10.16 23.29
N THR A 105 11.28 -10.14 24.47
CA THR A 105 9.81 -10.10 24.61
C THR A 105 9.24 -8.78 24.10
N ILE A 106 9.90 -7.65 24.35
CA ILE A 106 9.39 -6.34 23.92
C ILE A 106 9.47 -6.25 22.40
N HIS A 107 10.60 -6.68 21.81
CA HIS A 107 10.76 -6.77 20.36
C HIS A 107 9.66 -7.62 19.73
N LEU A 108 9.42 -8.82 20.27
CA LEU A 108 8.39 -9.73 19.78
C LEU A 108 6.99 -9.09 19.76
N LEU A 109 6.62 -8.37 20.82
CA LEU A 109 5.33 -7.68 20.90
C LEU A 109 5.22 -6.56 19.85
N CYS A 110 6.30 -5.80 19.65
CA CYS A 110 6.36 -4.75 18.63
C CYS A 110 6.28 -5.33 17.21
N ALA A 111 7.01 -6.42 16.94
CA ALA A 111 7.00 -7.12 15.66
C ALA A 111 5.62 -7.73 15.36
N LEU A 112 5.00 -8.39 16.35
CA LEU A 112 3.65 -8.92 16.23
C LEU A 112 2.64 -7.80 15.92
N ALA A 113 2.74 -6.66 16.60
CA ALA A 113 1.88 -5.51 16.33
C ALA A 113 2.07 -4.97 14.90
N ALA A 114 3.32 -4.83 14.45
CA ALA A 114 3.63 -4.38 13.09
C ALA A 114 3.05 -5.33 12.03
N PHE A 115 3.31 -6.64 12.16
CA PHE A 115 2.90 -7.65 11.20
C PHE A 115 1.39 -7.90 11.19
N LEU A 116 0.79 -8.15 12.35
CA LEU A 116 -0.64 -8.46 12.43
C LEU A 116 -1.48 -7.30 11.93
N PHE A 117 -1.23 -6.09 12.45
CA PHE A 117 -2.03 -4.94 12.09
C PHE A 117 -1.68 -4.37 10.71
N GLY A 118 -0.45 -4.57 10.21
CA GLY A 118 -0.10 -4.28 8.82
C GLY A 118 -0.90 -5.15 7.85
N ALA A 119 -1.04 -6.44 8.13
CA ALA A 119 -1.84 -7.35 7.33
C ALA A 119 -3.35 -7.05 7.41
N VAL A 120 -3.86 -6.73 8.61
CA VAL A 120 -5.26 -6.29 8.80
C VAL A 120 -5.52 -4.98 8.04
N ALA A 121 -4.58 -4.03 8.03
CA ALA A 121 -4.68 -2.81 7.25
C ALA A 121 -4.80 -3.11 5.75
N ALA A 122 -3.99 -4.06 5.23
CA ALA A 122 -4.09 -4.50 3.85
C ALA A 122 -5.48 -5.06 3.50
N VAL A 123 -6.00 -5.99 4.31
CA VAL A 123 -7.35 -6.54 4.13
C VAL A 123 -8.42 -5.45 4.23
N ALA A 124 -8.35 -4.58 5.24
CA ALA A 124 -9.34 -3.51 5.46
C ALA A 124 -9.39 -2.52 4.29
N SER A 125 -8.23 -2.21 3.68
CA SER A 125 -8.14 -1.31 2.55
C SER A 125 -8.84 -1.82 1.29
N SER A 126 -8.98 -3.15 1.13
CA SER A 126 -9.60 -3.77 -0.04
C SER A 126 -11.04 -3.29 -0.28
N LYS A 127 -11.78 -3.00 0.80
CA LYS A 127 -13.17 -2.50 0.75
C LYS A 127 -13.29 -1.12 0.10
N LYS A 128 -12.18 -0.38 -0.02
CA LYS A 128 -12.13 0.97 -0.60
C LYS A 128 -11.71 0.99 -2.07
N LEU A 129 -11.27 -0.15 -2.58
CA LEU A 129 -10.68 -0.25 -3.91
C LEU A 129 -11.67 -0.92 -4.86
N PHE A 130 -11.57 -0.60 -6.15
CA PHE A 130 -12.26 -1.34 -7.20
C PHE A 130 -11.39 -2.50 -7.68
N PHE A 131 -12.01 -3.49 -8.32
CA PHE A 131 -11.28 -4.54 -9.01
C PHE A 131 -10.37 -3.94 -10.11
N PRO A 132 -9.11 -4.43 -10.28
CA PRO A 132 -8.47 -5.56 -9.56
C PRO A 132 -7.73 -5.19 -8.25
N SER A 133 -7.60 -3.90 -7.93
CA SER A 133 -6.83 -3.41 -6.79
C SER A 133 -7.34 -3.92 -5.43
N ASN A 134 -8.64 -4.15 -5.30
CA ASN A 134 -9.21 -4.75 -4.08
C ASN A 134 -8.74 -6.18 -3.83
N ALA A 135 -8.74 -7.02 -4.88
CA ALA A 135 -8.32 -8.40 -4.80
C ALA A 135 -6.83 -8.49 -4.45
N PHE A 136 -6.00 -7.63 -5.05
CA PHE A 136 -4.59 -7.53 -4.69
C PHE A 136 -4.38 -7.19 -3.21
N ALA A 137 -5.04 -6.13 -2.70
CA ALA A 137 -4.92 -5.73 -1.30
C ALA A 137 -5.42 -6.81 -0.33
N PHE A 138 -6.55 -7.46 -0.67
CA PHE A 138 -7.09 -8.57 0.10
C PHE A 138 -6.11 -9.75 0.15
N LEU A 139 -5.62 -10.20 -1.00
CA LEU A 139 -4.69 -11.33 -1.10
C LEU A 139 -3.37 -11.06 -0.37
N ALA A 140 -2.80 -9.88 -0.52
CA ALA A 140 -1.57 -9.50 0.20
C ALA A 140 -1.75 -9.61 1.72
N GLY A 141 -2.87 -9.10 2.25
CA GLY A 141 -3.20 -9.22 3.66
C GLY A 141 -3.44 -10.67 4.11
N ILE A 142 -4.19 -11.46 3.33
CA ILE A 142 -4.45 -12.88 3.65
C ILE A 142 -3.16 -13.71 3.61
N ILE A 143 -2.28 -13.51 2.63
CA ILE A 143 -0.98 -14.20 2.56
C ILE A 143 -0.16 -13.87 3.81
N SER A 144 -0.11 -12.60 4.22
CA SER A 144 0.64 -12.18 5.40
C SER A 144 0.07 -12.77 6.70
N LEU A 145 -1.26 -12.81 6.85
CA LEU A 145 -1.91 -13.42 8.02
C LEU A 145 -1.69 -14.93 8.09
N ALA A 146 -1.78 -15.62 6.94
CA ALA A 146 -1.51 -17.03 6.85
C ALA A 146 -0.04 -17.35 7.17
N ALA A 147 0.90 -16.57 6.62
CA ALA A 147 2.32 -16.68 6.92
C ALA A 147 2.60 -16.41 8.41
N LEU A 148 1.93 -15.43 9.02
CA LEU A 148 2.08 -15.13 10.45
C LEU A 148 1.59 -16.30 11.31
N ALA A 149 0.44 -16.90 10.98
CA ALA A 149 -0.05 -18.08 11.68
C ALA A 149 0.95 -19.25 11.54
N LEU A 150 1.42 -19.53 10.32
CA LEU A 150 2.41 -20.58 10.06
C LEU A 150 3.72 -20.34 10.83
N PHE A 151 4.19 -19.10 10.89
CA PHE A 151 5.37 -18.70 11.63
C PHE A 151 5.24 -18.98 13.13
N VAL A 152 4.10 -18.62 13.74
CA VAL A 152 3.80 -18.89 15.15
C VAL A 152 3.78 -20.40 15.45
N PHE A 153 3.27 -21.21 14.52
CA PHE A 153 3.28 -22.67 14.67
C PHE A 153 4.60 -23.35 14.25
N GLY A 154 5.63 -22.58 13.85
CA GLY A 154 6.92 -23.14 13.43
C GLY A 154 6.90 -23.93 12.12
N ASN A 155 5.90 -23.70 11.25
CA ASN A 155 5.74 -24.40 9.99
C ASN A 155 6.26 -23.54 8.82
N TYR A 156 7.48 -23.79 8.35
CA TYR A 156 8.13 -22.90 7.39
C TYR A 156 8.11 -23.39 5.93
N PHE A 157 7.57 -24.57 5.64
CA PHE A 157 7.56 -25.17 4.28
C PHE A 157 8.93 -25.18 3.58
N GLY A 158 10.01 -25.36 4.34
CA GLY A 158 11.38 -25.36 3.81
C GLY A 158 11.96 -23.98 3.50
N LEU A 159 11.21 -22.89 3.75
CA LEU A 159 11.71 -21.50 3.60
C LEU A 159 12.64 -21.08 4.74
N GLY A 160 12.63 -21.82 5.84
CA GLY A 160 13.27 -21.43 7.10
C GLY A 160 12.51 -20.31 7.82
N PRO A 161 12.88 -20.02 9.07
CA PRO A 161 12.20 -19.00 9.88
C PRO A 161 12.25 -17.62 9.21
N GLY A 162 13.42 -17.20 8.71
CA GLY A 162 13.61 -15.93 8.01
C GLY A 162 12.85 -15.83 6.69
N GLY A 163 12.74 -16.94 5.96
CA GLY A 163 11.97 -16.98 4.73
C GLY A 163 10.47 -16.86 4.99
N MET A 164 9.96 -17.51 6.03
CA MET A 164 8.56 -17.37 6.43
C MET A 164 8.25 -15.97 6.95
N GLU A 165 9.15 -15.34 7.70
CA GLU A 165 9.00 -13.95 8.13
C GLU A 165 8.86 -12.99 6.95
N ARG A 166 9.64 -13.18 5.88
CA ARG A 166 9.50 -12.40 4.63
C ARG A 166 8.15 -12.61 3.95
N MET A 167 7.56 -13.80 4.05
CA MET A 167 6.20 -14.05 3.57
C MET A 167 5.13 -13.29 4.39
N ILE A 168 5.47 -12.83 5.59
CA ILE A 168 4.64 -11.90 6.38
C ILE A 168 4.92 -10.46 5.94
N ALA A 169 6.19 -10.05 5.92
CA ALA A 169 6.58 -8.66 5.72
C ALA A 169 6.39 -8.16 4.28
N TYR A 170 6.84 -8.94 3.28
CA TYR A 170 6.88 -8.47 1.90
C TYR A 170 5.49 -8.18 1.32
N PRO A 171 4.45 -9.02 1.51
CA PRO A 171 3.14 -8.66 0.98
C PRO A 171 2.57 -7.38 1.62
N ILE A 172 2.85 -7.12 2.91
CA ILE A 172 2.48 -5.86 3.58
C ILE A 172 3.21 -4.68 2.95
N LEU A 173 4.53 -4.76 2.78
CA LEU A 173 5.34 -3.68 2.22
C LEU A 173 4.97 -3.39 0.75
N ILE A 174 4.82 -4.43 -0.07
CA ILE A 174 4.41 -4.27 -1.48
C ILE A 174 3.00 -3.67 -1.55
N TRP A 175 2.07 -4.12 -0.69
CA TRP A 175 0.76 -3.50 -0.57
C TRP A 175 0.87 -2.02 -0.15
N GLY A 176 1.71 -1.67 0.80
CA GLY A 176 1.90 -0.29 1.26
C GLY A 176 2.33 0.66 0.14
N ILE A 177 3.32 0.23 -0.66
CA ILE A 177 3.77 0.97 -1.85
C ILE A 177 2.63 1.13 -2.86
N TYR A 178 1.95 0.03 -3.19
CA TYR A 178 0.86 0.02 -4.16
C TYR A 178 -0.33 0.90 -3.72
N PHE A 179 -0.79 0.71 -2.48
CA PHE A 179 -1.91 1.43 -1.89
C PHE A 179 -1.61 2.93 -1.83
N ALA A 180 -0.40 3.32 -1.43
CA ALA A 180 0.01 4.71 -1.41
C ALA A 180 0.02 5.32 -2.82
N GLY A 181 0.56 4.60 -3.82
CA GLY A 181 0.62 5.08 -5.20
C GLY A 181 -0.76 5.29 -5.84
N ILE A 182 -1.67 4.32 -5.72
CA ILE A 182 -3.00 4.40 -6.34
C ILE A 182 -3.90 5.45 -5.67
N THR A 183 -3.71 5.72 -4.38
CA THR A 183 -4.52 6.71 -3.66
C THR A 183 -3.95 8.12 -3.82
N ALA A 184 -2.63 8.27 -3.95
CA ALA A 184 -1.97 9.56 -4.22
C ALA A 184 -2.20 10.05 -5.66
N GLY A 185 -2.35 9.13 -6.62
CA GLY A 185 -2.54 9.45 -8.05
C GLY A 185 -3.82 10.22 -8.40
N GLY A 186 -4.72 10.47 -7.44
CA GLY A 186 -5.99 11.13 -7.69
C GLY A 186 -6.91 10.32 -8.61
N LYS A 187 -8.18 10.73 -8.75
CA LYS A 187 -9.12 10.07 -9.65
C LYS A 187 -8.59 10.16 -11.09
N VAL A 188 -7.95 9.11 -11.58
CA VAL A 188 -7.95 8.85 -13.02
C VAL A 188 -9.41 8.68 -13.39
N SER A 189 -9.96 9.67 -14.08
CA SER A 189 -11.36 9.69 -14.50
C SER A 189 -11.64 8.44 -15.34
N ARG A 190 -12.07 7.35 -14.70
CA ARG A 190 -12.66 6.18 -15.37
C ARG A 190 -14.07 6.54 -15.80
N THR A 191 -14.17 7.52 -16.69
CA THR A 191 -15.34 7.64 -17.54
C THR A 191 -15.00 6.89 -18.81
N PHE A 192 -15.03 5.55 -18.76
CA PHE A 192 -15.21 4.77 -19.97
C PHE A 192 -16.70 4.83 -20.31
N THR A 193 -17.17 6.00 -20.76
CA THR A 193 -18.42 6.02 -21.50
C THR A 193 -18.09 5.33 -22.81
N ILE A 194 -18.55 4.09 -22.99
CA ILE A 194 -18.81 3.58 -24.34
C ILE A 194 -19.89 4.53 -24.88
N ARG A 195 -19.47 5.61 -25.53
CA ARG A 195 -20.36 6.34 -26.40
C ARG A 195 -20.62 5.39 -27.55
N PHE A 196 -21.73 4.67 -27.47
CA PHE A 196 -22.39 4.19 -28.68
C PHE A 196 -22.63 5.44 -29.52
N PHE A 197 -21.77 5.66 -30.52
CA PHE A 197 -22.10 6.58 -31.59
C PHE A 197 -23.43 6.07 -32.17
N PRO A 198 -24.50 6.88 -32.18
CA PRO A 198 -25.66 6.51 -32.97
C PRO A 198 -25.18 6.36 -34.41
N ALA A 199 -25.51 5.21 -35.02
CA ALA A 199 -25.18 4.92 -36.40
C ALA A 199 -25.55 6.12 -37.29
N CYS A 200 -24.62 6.53 -38.16
CA CYS A 200 -24.87 7.50 -39.20
C CYS A 200 -26.17 7.13 -39.94
N ALA A 201 -27.22 7.95 -39.78
CA ALA A 201 -28.36 7.95 -40.68
C ALA A 201 -27.91 8.53 -42.03
N CYS A 202 -27.36 7.66 -42.88
CA CYS A 202 -27.20 7.91 -44.31
C CYS A 202 -28.56 7.68 -44.97
N GLY A 203 -29.27 8.75 -45.38
CA GLY A 203 -30.56 8.58 -46.04
C GLY A 203 -31.30 9.86 -46.40
N GLN A 204 -31.03 10.34 -47.62
CA GLN A 204 -31.90 11.16 -48.48
C GLN A 204 -32.16 12.63 -48.10
N ARG A 205 -31.42 13.52 -48.77
CA ARG A 205 -31.83 14.90 -49.01
C ARG A 205 -32.11 15.06 -50.52
N VAL A 206 -33.35 14.81 -50.94
CA VAL A 206 -33.81 15.11 -52.29
C VAL A 206 -34.11 16.60 -52.38
N ALA A 207 -33.41 17.27 -53.30
CA ALA A 207 -33.58 18.67 -53.62
C ALA A 207 -35.00 18.99 -54.11
N ARG A 208 -35.62 20.03 -53.57
CA ARG A 208 -36.70 20.76 -54.27
C ARG A 208 -36.28 22.21 -54.46
N ARG A 209 -36.20 22.57 -55.75
CA ARG A 209 -35.92 23.88 -56.34
C ARG A 209 -36.93 24.92 -55.86
N ALA A 210 -36.42 26.14 -55.65
CA ALA A 210 -37.20 27.36 -55.61
C ALA A 210 -37.76 27.69 -57.00
N VAL A 211 -39.04 28.06 -57.08
CA VAL A 211 -39.66 28.74 -58.23
C VAL A 211 -40.69 29.75 -57.70
N GLY A 212 -40.52 31.02 -58.05
CA GLY A 212 -41.61 31.96 -58.35
C GLY A 212 -42.26 32.76 -57.20
N ARG A 213 -41.87 34.04 -57.06
CA ARG A 213 -42.81 35.16 -56.80
C ARG A 213 -43.79 35.27 -58.01
N PRO A 214 -44.92 36.06 -58.02
CA PRO A 214 -45.18 37.30 -57.25
C PRO A 214 -46.68 37.62 -56.88
N TYR A 215 -46.84 38.81 -56.26
CA TYR A 215 -47.99 39.77 -56.24
C TYR A 215 -49.01 39.81 -55.08
N ARG A 216 -48.99 40.99 -54.42
CA ARG A 216 -50.07 41.96 -54.06
C ARG A 216 -51.48 41.41 -53.80
N PHE A 217 -52.05 41.74 -52.63
CA PHE A 217 -52.76 43.02 -52.34
C PHE A 217 -52.58 43.37 -50.87
#